data_AF-A0A849QK88-F1
#
_entry.id   AF-A0A849QK88-F1
#
_cell.length_a   1.000
_cell.length_b   1.000
_cell.length_c   1.000
_cell.angle_alpha   90.00
_cell.angle_beta   90.00
_cell.angle_gamma   90.00
#
_symmetry.space_group_name_H-M   'P 1'
#
loop_
_entity.id
_entity.type
_entity.pdbx_description
1 polymer ?
#
loop_
_entity_poly.entity_id
_entity_poly.type
_entity_poly.pdbx_seq_one_letter_code
_entity_poly.pdbx_strand_id
1 'polypeptide(L)'
;AYYEYPNAPKMKEKNWLSADLIFDLDADHLPGAPKSYADMLEHVKQESLKLYGFLNNDFGFAEEDIHIVFSGGRGYHFHIGTPAVRSLGSAERREIVDYVSSTGLEVNRFFGKKEVSGDAGSESAEVFVLPSEDEGGWGGRINQYIISYLSRITKQDDSIKILKGFDRIGDVKAKKLVKIFSDQHKVSLLKQGNMSSLSGMNKLFEALANQAVSEMSASVDEPVTADIKRLIRLPGSLHGGSGMRVVALSISELETFDPLNDAVVFNDESVQLKVIKPFSVQMKGNEFVVEPGDNTIEIPEYAAIYLMCRGAAEYGSK
;
A
#
# COMPACT_ATOMS: atom_id res chain seq x y z
N ALA A 1 6.02 -20.27 9.41
CA ALA A 1 5.70 -21.65 9.02
C ALA A 1 5.77 -22.57 10.24
N TYR A 2 4.86 -23.51 10.35
CA TYR A 2 4.72 -24.47 11.44
C TYR A 2 5.24 -25.83 11.00
N TYR A 3 6.01 -26.47 11.87
CA TYR A 3 6.68 -27.74 11.61
C TYR A 3 6.49 -28.66 12.83
N GLU A 4 6.37 -29.96 12.62
CA GLU A 4 6.39 -30.94 13.71
C GLU A 4 7.80 -31.03 14.32
N TYR A 5 8.83 -31.00 13.48
CA TYR A 5 10.24 -31.12 13.89
C TYR A 5 11.05 -29.91 13.40
N PRO A 6 10.85 -28.70 13.97
CA PRO A 6 11.48 -27.47 13.47
C PRO A 6 13.03 -27.49 13.51
N ASN A 7 13.61 -28.28 14.42
CA ASN A 7 15.05 -28.46 14.58
C ASN A 7 15.66 -29.55 13.68
N ALA A 8 14.85 -30.28 12.88
CA ALA A 8 15.39 -31.31 11.99
C ALA A 8 16.33 -30.67 10.93
N PRO A 9 17.45 -31.33 10.59
CA PRO A 9 18.49 -30.72 9.78
C PRO A 9 18.09 -30.55 8.32
N LYS A 10 17.18 -31.39 7.79
CA LYS A 10 16.68 -31.29 6.41
C LYS A 10 15.22 -30.88 6.36
N MET A 11 14.86 -30.07 5.37
CA MET A 11 13.48 -29.57 5.21
C MET A 11 12.43 -30.66 5.04
N LYS A 12 12.77 -31.79 4.40
CA LYS A 12 11.87 -32.94 4.27
C LYS A 12 11.59 -33.63 5.60
N GLU A 13 12.54 -33.55 6.54
CA GLU A 13 12.46 -34.18 7.86
C GLU A 13 11.72 -33.29 8.87
N LYS A 14 11.57 -31.98 8.59
CA LYS A 14 10.86 -31.06 9.49
C LYS A 14 9.36 -31.31 9.62
N ASN A 15 8.77 -32.06 8.68
CA ASN A 15 7.33 -32.26 8.49
C ASN A 15 6.52 -30.96 8.58
N TRP A 16 6.43 -30.26 7.43
CA TRP A 16 5.68 -28.99 7.33
C TRP A 16 4.20 -29.22 7.59
N LEU A 17 3.62 -28.41 8.47
CA LEU A 17 2.21 -28.52 8.86
C LEU A 17 1.34 -27.46 8.18
N SER A 18 1.78 -26.20 8.24
CA SER A 18 1.07 -25.04 7.71
C SER A 18 1.95 -23.79 7.72
N ALA A 19 1.46 -22.66 7.22
CA ALA A 19 2.16 -21.39 7.34
C ALA A 19 1.18 -20.21 7.38
N ASP A 20 1.49 -19.19 8.18
CA ASP A 20 0.76 -17.92 8.14
C ASP A 20 0.82 -17.32 6.73
N LEU A 21 -0.20 -16.54 6.37
CA LEU A 21 -0.17 -15.72 5.15
C LEU A 21 0.58 -14.44 5.47
N ILE A 22 1.68 -14.20 4.75
CA ILE A 22 2.59 -13.10 5.01
C ILE A 22 2.66 -12.25 3.76
N PHE A 23 2.55 -10.93 3.93
CA PHE A 23 2.83 -9.97 2.88
C PHE A 23 4.03 -9.13 3.30
N ASP A 24 4.90 -8.81 2.35
CA ASP A 24 6.06 -7.94 2.55
C ASP A 24 5.99 -6.78 1.57
N LEU A 25 6.06 -5.56 2.11
CA LEU A 25 6.20 -4.34 1.34
C LEU A 25 7.58 -3.77 1.65
N ASP A 26 8.51 -3.91 0.71
CA ASP A 26 9.81 -3.21 0.73
C ASP A 26 9.73 -2.00 -0.21
N ALA A 27 10.23 -0.86 0.27
CA ALA A 27 10.30 0.35 -0.51
C ALA A 27 11.10 0.22 -1.82
N ASP A 28 12.03 -0.75 -1.91
CA ASP A 28 12.77 -1.04 -3.15
C ASP A 28 11.87 -1.55 -4.29
N HIS A 29 10.70 -2.10 -3.96
CA HIS A 29 9.73 -2.62 -4.93
C HIS A 29 8.66 -1.59 -5.30
N LEU A 30 8.66 -0.42 -4.67
CA LEU A 30 7.67 0.63 -4.94
C LEU A 30 8.05 1.46 -6.17
N PRO A 31 7.06 1.84 -7.01
CA PRO A 31 7.31 2.69 -8.15
C PRO A 31 7.65 4.12 -7.72
N GLY A 32 8.62 4.73 -8.39
CA GLY A 32 9.01 6.12 -8.15
C GLY A 32 10.18 6.25 -7.17
N ALA A 33 11.22 6.97 -7.59
CA ALA A 33 12.39 7.19 -6.75
C ALA A 33 12.07 8.21 -5.64
N PRO A 34 12.14 7.82 -4.36
CA PRO A 34 11.94 8.77 -3.26
C PRO A 34 13.08 9.80 -3.23
N LYS A 35 12.79 11.02 -2.79
CA LYS A 35 13.79 12.10 -2.72
C LYS A 35 14.70 11.96 -1.50
N SER A 36 14.22 11.31 -0.45
CA SER A 36 14.94 11.08 0.79
C SER A 36 14.55 9.73 1.40
N TYR A 37 15.32 9.29 2.41
CA TYR A 37 14.97 8.08 3.18
C TYR A 37 13.67 8.26 3.98
N ALA A 38 13.39 9.47 4.48
CA ALA A 38 12.13 9.76 5.16
C ALA A 38 10.93 9.66 4.19
N ASP A 39 11.05 10.23 2.98
CA ASP A 39 10.00 10.12 1.96
C ASP A 39 9.77 8.66 1.52
N MET A 40 10.84 7.87 1.46
CA MET A 40 10.76 6.43 1.19
C MET A 40 9.92 5.70 2.24
N LEU A 41 10.19 5.97 3.52
CA LEU A 41 9.49 5.34 4.65
C LEU A 41 8.01 5.76 4.72
N GLU A 42 7.72 7.02 4.44
CA GLU A 42 6.34 7.51 4.36
C GLU A 42 5.61 6.87 3.19
N HIS A 43 6.24 6.77 2.01
CA HIS A 43 5.63 6.15 0.85
C HIS A 43 5.26 4.68 1.12
N VAL A 44 6.18 3.88 1.68
CA VAL A 44 5.87 2.46 2.00
C VAL A 44 4.83 2.31 3.11
N LYS A 45 4.71 3.28 4.03
CA LYS A 45 3.62 3.34 5.00
C LYS A 45 2.27 3.53 4.32
N GLN A 46 2.18 4.44 3.35
CA GLN A 46 0.96 4.65 2.57
C GLN A 46 0.56 3.41 1.76
N GLU A 47 1.51 2.73 1.13
CA GLU A 47 1.25 1.45 0.45
C GLU A 47 0.79 0.35 1.43
N SER A 48 1.34 0.34 2.65
CA SER A 48 0.92 -0.59 3.70
C SER A 48 -0.53 -0.37 4.13
N LEU A 49 -0.97 0.89 4.23
CA LEU A 49 -2.38 1.23 4.51
C LEU A 49 -3.32 0.76 3.39
N LYS A 50 -2.89 0.81 2.12
CA LYS A 50 -3.68 0.26 1.00
C LYS A 50 -3.85 -1.25 1.14
N LEU A 51 -2.76 -1.96 1.43
CA LEU A 51 -2.81 -3.41 1.64
C LEU A 51 -3.75 -3.76 2.80
N TYR A 52 -3.64 -3.06 3.93
CA TYR A 52 -4.55 -3.24 5.06
C TYR A 52 -6.02 -3.14 4.62
N GLY A 53 -6.35 -2.14 3.78
CA GLY A 53 -7.69 -2.00 3.22
C GLY A 53 -8.17 -3.23 2.45
N PHE A 54 -7.31 -3.92 1.70
CA PHE A 54 -7.69 -5.18 1.04
C PHE A 54 -7.90 -6.32 2.06
N LEU A 55 -6.99 -6.45 3.02
CA LEU A 55 -7.06 -7.51 4.03
C LEU A 55 -8.33 -7.41 4.88
N ASN A 56 -8.67 -6.19 5.32
CA ASN A 56 -9.83 -5.94 6.16
C ASN A 56 -11.14 -5.90 5.36
N ASN A 57 -11.20 -5.10 4.28
CA ASN A 57 -12.48 -4.83 3.61
C ASN A 57 -12.85 -5.88 2.56
N ASP A 58 -11.87 -6.43 1.84
CA ASP A 58 -12.12 -7.34 0.72
C ASP A 58 -12.06 -8.80 1.19
N PHE A 59 -11.02 -9.16 1.95
CA PHE A 59 -10.86 -10.53 2.47
C PHE A 59 -11.59 -10.75 3.80
N GLY A 60 -12.02 -9.69 4.48
CA GLY A 60 -12.82 -9.78 5.71
C GLY A 60 -12.04 -10.27 6.92
N PHE A 61 -10.71 -10.12 6.96
CA PHE A 61 -9.94 -10.40 8.17
C PHE A 61 -10.24 -9.33 9.23
N ALA A 62 -10.51 -9.76 10.45
CA ALA A 62 -10.68 -8.84 11.57
C ALA A 62 -9.36 -8.16 11.91
N GLU A 63 -9.40 -6.96 12.47
CA GLU A 63 -8.21 -6.18 12.83
C GLU A 63 -7.27 -6.99 13.75
N GLU A 64 -7.82 -7.74 14.71
CA GLU A 64 -7.04 -8.60 15.62
C GLU A 64 -6.30 -9.75 14.94
N ASP A 65 -6.74 -10.17 13.75
CA ASP A 65 -6.13 -11.23 12.95
C ASP A 65 -5.04 -10.69 12.00
N ILE A 66 -4.93 -9.37 11.87
CA ILE A 66 -3.96 -8.69 10.99
C ILE A 66 -2.81 -8.14 11.85
N HIS A 67 -1.71 -8.88 11.94
CA HIS A 67 -0.54 -8.39 12.65
C HIS A 67 0.38 -7.60 11.72
N ILE A 68 0.51 -6.30 11.98
CA ILE A 68 1.36 -5.37 11.23
C ILE A 68 2.71 -5.24 11.93
N VAL A 69 3.81 -5.31 11.17
CA VAL A 69 5.16 -5.24 11.72
C VAL A 69 6.04 -4.33 10.87
N PHE A 70 6.55 -3.24 11.42
CA PHE A 70 7.65 -2.51 10.81
C PHE A 70 8.91 -3.38 10.85
N SER A 71 9.53 -3.62 9.68
CA SER A 71 10.67 -4.51 9.50
C SER A 71 11.96 -4.05 10.21
N GLY A 72 11.98 -2.83 10.76
CA GLY A 72 13.19 -2.17 11.27
C GLY A 72 14.05 -1.57 10.16
N GLY A 73 13.64 -1.67 8.90
CA GLY A 73 14.42 -1.22 7.75
C GLY A 73 13.64 -0.26 6.87
N ARG A 74 13.04 -0.77 5.80
CA ARG A 74 12.49 0.03 4.70
C ARG A 74 11.07 -0.40 4.32
N GLY A 75 10.38 -1.08 5.23
CA GLY A 75 9.19 -1.82 4.85
C GLY A 75 8.41 -2.37 6.03
N TYR A 76 7.25 -2.94 5.71
CA TYR A 76 6.32 -3.51 6.65
C TYR A 76 5.96 -4.93 6.24
N HIS A 77 5.71 -5.77 7.23
CA HIS A 77 5.14 -7.09 7.05
C HIS A 77 3.73 -7.15 7.61
N PHE A 78 2.86 -7.89 6.95
CA PHE A 78 1.53 -8.23 7.45
C PHE A 78 1.47 -9.74 7.65
N HIS A 79 0.98 -10.18 8.81
CA HIS A 79 0.87 -11.60 9.14
C HIS A 79 -0.57 -11.93 9.48
N ILE A 80 -1.16 -12.84 8.68
CA ILE A 80 -2.49 -13.39 8.92
C ILE A 80 -2.33 -14.82 9.40
N GLY A 81 -2.58 -15.01 10.69
CA GLY A 81 -2.39 -16.27 11.39
C GLY A 81 -3.63 -17.15 11.45
N THR A 82 -4.70 -16.87 10.71
CA THR A 82 -5.99 -17.56 10.87
C THR A 82 -5.96 -18.99 10.31
N PRO A 83 -6.71 -19.95 10.88
CA PRO A 83 -6.80 -21.30 10.33
C PRO A 83 -7.24 -21.36 8.87
N ALA A 84 -8.05 -20.39 8.41
CA ALA A 84 -8.58 -20.32 7.06
C ALA A 84 -7.51 -20.17 5.97
N VAL A 85 -6.37 -19.53 6.28
CA VAL A 85 -5.29 -19.28 5.30
C VAL A 85 -4.06 -20.16 5.50
N ARG A 86 -3.98 -20.86 6.64
CA ARG A 86 -2.80 -21.62 7.05
C ARG A 86 -2.44 -22.78 6.11
N SER A 87 -3.45 -23.41 5.50
CA SER A 87 -3.29 -24.53 4.58
C SER A 87 -2.98 -24.09 3.14
N LEU A 88 -3.09 -22.79 2.82
CA LEU A 88 -2.86 -22.31 1.46
C LEU A 88 -1.43 -22.61 1.02
N GLY A 89 -1.29 -23.22 -0.15
CA GLY A 89 -0.03 -23.45 -0.85
C GLY A 89 0.41 -22.24 -1.65
N SER A 90 1.58 -22.36 -2.28
CA SER A 90 2.18 -21.25 -3.03
C SER A 90 1.33 -20.76 -4.22
N ALA A 91 0.57 -21.65 -4.88
CA ALA A 91 -0.27 -21.25 -6.01
C ALA A 91 -1.47 -20.39 -5.56
N GLU A 92 -2.19 -20.83 -4.53
CA GLU A 92 -3.35 -20.09 -4.00
C GLU A 92 -2.93 -18.73 -3.42
N ARG A 93 -1.73 -18.66 -2.82
CA ARG A 93 -1.15 -17.40 -2.34
C ARG A 93 -0.82 -16.43 -3.46
N ARG A 94 -0.43 -16.91 -4.65
CA ARG A 94 -0.22 -16.05 -5.82
C ARG A 94 -1.51 -15.44 -6.31
N GLU A 95 -2.61 -16.18 -6.33
CA GLU A 95 -3.92 -15.62 -6.69
C GLU A 95 -4.33 -14.47 -5.75
N ILE A 96 -4.00 -14.58 -4.45
CA ILE A 96 -4.22 -13.49 -3.48
C ILE A 96 -3.33 -12.27 -3.82
N VAL A 97 -2.06 -12.50 -4.18
CA VAL A 97 -1.16 -11.43 -4.63
C VAL A 97 -1.67 -10.78 -5.90
N ASP A 98 -2.11 -11.55 -6.88
CA ASP A 98 -2.66 -11.07 -8.14
C ASP A 98 -3.89 -10.20 -7.90
N TYR A 99 -4.76 -10.61 -6.97
CA TYR A 99 -5.92 -9.82 -6.58
C TYR A 99 -5.52 -8.44 -6.01
N VAL A 100 -4.62 -8.38 -5.01
CA VAL A 100 -4.24 -7.10 -4.37
C VAL A 100 -3.38 -6.21 -5.27
N SER A 101 -2.62 -6.81 -6.19
CA SER A 101 -1.78 -6.10 -7.16
C SER A 101 -2.54 -5.73 -8.44
N SER A 102 -3.81 -6.09 -8.57
CA SER A 102 -4.65 -5.97 -9.78
C SER A 102 -4.12 -6.74 -11.00
N THR A 103 -3.20 -7.68 -10.81
CA THR A 103 -2.66 -8.48 -11.90
C THR A 103 -3.77 -9.29 -12.56
N GLY A 104 -3.92 -9.14 -13.88
CA GLY A 104 -4.97 -9.80 -14.65
C GLY A 104 -6.36 -9.13 -14.56
N LEU A 105 -6.50 -7.99 -13.88
CA LEU A 105 -7.77 -7.27 -13.81
C LEU A 105 -8.10 -6.61 -15.15
N GLU A 106 -9.22 -7.03 -15.76
CA GLU A 106 -9.75 -6.42 -16.97
C GLU A 106 -10.82 -5.36 -16.62
N VAL A 107 -10.42 -4.09 -16.53
CA VAL A 107 -11.33 -2.95 -16.23
C VAL A 107 -12.52 -2.88 -17.20
N ASN A 108 -12.33 -3.32 -18.44
CA ASN A 108 -13.39 -3.33 -19.45
C ASN A 108 -14.57 -4.26 -19.09
N ARG A 109 -14.40 -5.21 -18.16
CA ARG A 109 -15.50 -6.08 -17.69
C ARG A 109 -16.52 -5.35 -16.85
N PHE A 110 -16.20 -4.16 -16.32
CA PHE A 110 -17.16 -3.28 -15.66
C PHE A 110 -18.02 -2.48 -16.67
N PHE A 111 -17.89 -2.73 -17.98
CA PHE A 111 -18.75 -2.16 -19.02
C PHE A 111 -19.72 -3.23 -19.52
N GLY A 112 -21.02 -3.00 -19.34
CA GLY A 112 -22.08 -3.88 -19.80
C GLY A 112 -22.80 -3.33 -21.03
N LYS A 113 -23.40 -4.21 -21.83
CA LYS A 113 -24.38 -3.79 -22.84
C LYS A 113 -25.76 -3.74 -22.20
N LYS A 114 -26.41 -2.59 -22.24
CA LYS A 114 -27.82 -2.46 -21.84
C LYS A 114 -28.65 -2.23 -23.10
N GLU A 115 -29.64 -3.08 -23.32
CA GLU A 115 -30.67 -2.82 -24.32
C GLU A 115 -31.51 -1.63 -23.85
N VAL A 116 -31.60 -0.62 -24.68
CA VAL A 116 -32.48 0.53 -24.46
C VAL A 116 -33.61 0.41 -25.48
N SER A 117 -34.81 0.05 -25.00
CA SER A 117 -36.01 0.01 -25.82
C SER A 117 -36.67 1.40 -25.87
N GLY A 118 -36.87 1.94 -27.06
CA GLY A 118 -37.68 3.15 -27.29
C GLY A 118 -38.65 2.97 -28.46
N ASP A 119 -39.51 3.98 -28.68
CA ASP A 119 -40.53 3.97 -29.74
C ASP A 119 -39.95 3.89 -31.17
N ALA A 120 -38.64 4.12 -31.34
CA ALA A 120 -37.93 4.06 -32.61
C ALA A 120 -37.13 2.75 -32.84
N GLY A 121 -37.23 1.76 -31.94
CA GLY A 121 -36.52 0.48 -32.01
C GLY A 121 -35.69 0.17 -30.76
N SER A 122 -35.05 -1.00 -30.74
CA SER A 122 -34.08 -1.40 -29.72
C SER A 122 -32.67 -1.03 -30.15
N GLU A 123 -32.04 -0.07 -29.49
CA GLU A 123 -30.61 0.20 -29.64
C GLU A 123 -29.86 -0.37 -28.43
N SER A 124 -28.76 -1.10 -28.69
CA SER A 124 -27.84 -1.53 -27.65
C SER A 124 -26.87 -0.39 -27.36
N ALA A 125 -26.91 0.18 -26.16
CA ALA A 125 -25.89 1.10 -25.68
C ALA A 125 -24.93 0.37 -24.74
N GLU A 126 -23.63 0.56 -24.93
CA GLU A 126 -22.66 0.22 -23.88
C GLU A 126 -22.85 1.21 -22.73
N VAL A 127 -23.17 0.68 -21.56
CA VAL A 127 -23.36 1.44 -20.33
C VAL A 127 -22.32 0.95 -19.34
N PHE A 128 -21.67 1.88 -18.65
CA PHE A 128 -20.80 1.51 -17.56
C PHE A 128 -21.64 0.90 -16.42
N VAL A 129 -21.40 -0.37 -16.12
CA VAL A 129 -22.10 -1.11 -15.07
C VAL A 129 -21.11 -1.26 -13.92
N LEU A 130 -21.06 -0.22 -13.09
CA LEU A 130 -20.32 -0.27 -11.84
C LEU A 130 -21.16 -1.02 -10.80
N PRO A 131 -20.61 -2.06 -10.16
CA PRO A 131 -21.19 -2.64 -8.95
C PRO A 131 -21.42 -1.58 -7.88
N SER A 132 -22.33 -1.84 -6.95
CA SER A 132 -22.49 -0.97 -5.78
C SER A 132 -21.19 -0.89 -4.97
N GLU A 133 -20.98 0.22 -4.27
CA GLU A 133 -19.87 0.36 -3.33
C GLU A 133 -19.87 -0.69 -2.20
N ASP A 134 -21.03 -1.34 -1.95
CA ASP A 134 -21.22 -2.36 -0.92
C ASP A 134 -21.03 -3.81 -1.43
N GLU A 135 -20.87 -4.03 -2.75
CA GLU A 135 -20.68 -5.37 -3.33
C GLU A 135 -19.25 -5.92 -3.13
N GLY A 136 -18.36 -5.13 -2.53
CA GLY A 136 -16.97 -5.49 -2.31
C GLY A 136 -16.18 -5.63 -3.61
N GLY A 137 -14.97 -6.16 -3.50
CA GLY A 137 -14.15 -6.43 -4.67
C GLY A 137 -13.56 -5.16 -5.33
N TRP A 138 -12.86 -5.38 -6.45
CA TRP A 138 -12.42 -4.28 -7.32
C TRP A 138 -13.57 -3.41 -7.85
N GLY A 139 -14.74 -4.00 -8.10
CA GLY A 139 -15.91 -3.25 -8.57
C GLY A 139 -16.39 -2.20 -7.58
N GLY A 140 -16.59 -2.60 -6.32
CA GLY A 140 -16.95 -1.68 -5.23
C GLY A 140 -15.86 -0.63 -4.98
N ARG A 141 -14.58 -1.04 -4.97
CA ARG A 141 -13.44 -0.12 -4.81
C ARG A 141 -13.36 0.95 -5.89
N ILE A 142 -13.52 0.55 -7.15
CA ILE A 142 -13.53 1.48 -8.30
C ILE A 142 -14.72 2.44 -8.18
N ASN A 143 -15.90 1.96 -7.77
CA ASN A 143 -17.06 2.82 -7.52
C ASN A 143 -16.73 3.87 -6.45
N GLN A 144 -16.31 3.42 -5.26
CA GLN A 144 -15.95 4.30 -4.13
C GLN A 144 -14.92 5.36 -4.54
N TYR A 145 -13.88 4.95 -5.27
CA TYR A 145 -12.86 5.85 -5.79
C TYR A 145 -13.46 6.91 -6.71
N ILE A 146 -14.20 6.50 -7.74
CA ILE A 146 -14.79 7.40 -8.74
C ILE A 146 -15.72 8.41 -8.08
N ILE A 147 -16.58 7.96 -7.17
CA ILE A 147 -17.54 8.82 -6.47
C ILE A 147 -16.81 9.80 -5.55
N SER A 148 -15.81 9.34 -4.81
CA SER A 148 -15.02 10.21 -3.93
C SER A 148 -14.21 11.24 -4.72
N TYR A 149 -13.58 10.81 -5.81
CA TYR A 149 -12.80 11.67 -6.71
C TYR A 149 -13.66 12.77 -7.34
N LEU A 150 -14.79 12.40 -7.96
CA LEU A 150 -15.72 13.37 -8.57
C LEU A 150 -16.39 14.26 -7.52
N SER A 151 -16.73 13.74 -6.34
CA SER A 151 -17.27 14.55 -5.23
C SER A 151 -16.27 15.62 -4.77
N ARG A 152 -14.98 15.30 -4.75
CA ARG A 152 -13.91 16.25 -4.41
C ARG A 152 -13.74 17.31 -5.48
N ILE A 153 -13.65 16.93 -6.75
CA ILE A 153 -13.43 17.89 -7.85
C ILE A 153 -14.60 18.83 -8.03
N THR A 154 -15.83 18.34 -7.94
CA THR A 154 -17.04 19.15 -8.16
C THR A 154 -17.25 20.23 -7.10
N LYS A 155 -16.57 20.13 -5.96
CA LYS A 155 -16.56 21.15 -4.89
C LYS A 155 -15.47 22.21 -5.07
N GLN A 156 -14.55 22.06 -6.02
CA GLN A 156 -13.50 23.04 -6.28
C GLN A 156 -14.02 24.20 -7.15
N ASP A 157 -13.47 25.39 -6.95
CA ASP A 157 -13.86 26.61 -7.67
C ASP A 157 -13.64 26.50 -9.19
N ASP A 158 -12.62 25.76 -9.61
CA ASP A 158 -12.27 25.50 -11.01
C ASP A 158 -12.76 24.14 -11.52
N SER A 159 -13.74 23.52 -10.84
CA SER A 159 -14.31 22.21 -11.16
C SER A 159 -14.63 22.00 -12.66
N ILE A 160 -15.25 22.98 -13.31
CA ILE A 160 -15.57 22.90 -14.75
C ILE A 160 -14.31 22.80 -15.61
N LYS A 161 -13.24 23.54 -15.27
CA LYS A 161 -11.97 23.50 -16.00
C LYS A 161 -11.30 22.14 -15.84
N ILE A 162 -11.27 21.60 -14.62
CA ILE A 162 -10.72 20.27 -14.33
C ILE A 162 -11.49 19.19 -15.09
N LEU A 163 -12.82 19.20 -15.00
CA LEU A 163 -13.68 18.21 -15.66
C LEU A 163 -13.53 18.24 -17.19
N LYS A 164 -13.32 19.43 -17.78
CA LYS A 164 -13.06 19.59 -19.21
C LYS A 164 -11.68 19.06 -19.66
N GLY A 165 -10.79 18.75 -18.72
CA GLY A 165 -9.53 18.06 -19.00
C GLY A 165 -9.72 16.60 -19.40
N PHE A 166 -10.87 15.99 -19.07
CA PHE A 166 -11.19 14.62 -19.46
C PHE A 166 -11.70 14.53 -20.89
N ASP A 167 -11.31 13.45 -21.57
CA ASP A 167 -11.74 13.20 -22.95
C ASP A 167 -13.27 13.18 -23.08
N ARG A 168 -13.78 13.84 -24.12
CA ARG A 168 -15.22 13.97 -24.46
C ARG A 168 -16.09 14.63 -23.38
N ILE A 169 -15.50 15.40 -22.46
CA ILE A 169 -16.24 16.22 -21.48
C ILE A 169 -16.19 17.70 -21.88
N GLY A 170 -17.27 18.19 -22.49
CA GLY A 170 -17.48 19.63 -22.74
C GLY A 170 -18.23 20.33 -21.60
N ASP A 171 -18.45 21.65 -21.72
CA ASP A 171 -19.10 22.48 -20.69
C ASP A 171 -20.45 21.93 -20.22
N VAL A 172 -21.27 21.40 -21.13
CA VAL A 172 -22.59 20.84 -20.82
C VAL A 172 -22.46 19.62 -19.90
N LYS A 173 -21.53 18.70 -20.20
CA LYS A 173 -21.30 17.49 -19.39
C LYS A 173 -20.64 17.83 -18.05
N ALA A 174 -19.70 18.77 -18.04
CA ALA A 174 -19.06 19.25 -16.82
C ALA A 174 -20.08 19.89 -15.85
N LYS A 175 -20.94 20.79 -16.34
CA LYS A 175 -22.02 21.38 -15.53
C LYS A 175 -23.03 20.33 -15.05
N LYS A 176 -23.33 19.33 -15.88
CA LYS A 176 -24.18 18.20 -15.50
C LYS A 176 -23.58 17.40 -14.35
N LEU A 177 -22.28 17.09 -14.39
CA LEU A 177 -21.57 16.42 -13.30
C LEU A 177 -21.63 17.23 -12.01
N VAL A 178 -21.29 18.52 -12.04
CA VAL A 178 -21.37 19.40 -10.86
C VAL A 178 -22.78 19.39 -10.26
N LYS A 179 -23.83 19.49 -11.09
CA LYS A 179 -25.23 19.43 -10.63
C LYS A 179 -25.59 18.08 -10.00
N ILE A 180 -25.09 16.98 -10.55
CA ILE A 180 -25.34 15.63 -10.02
C ILE A 180 -24.68 15.45 -8.65
N PHE A 181 -23.41 15.84 -8.53
CA PHE A 181 -22.64 15.68 -7.29
C PHE A 181 -22.99 16.72 -6.20
N SER A 182 -23.76 17.75 -6.55
CA SER A 182 -24.39 18.67 -5.58
C SER A 182 -25.68 18.09 -4.96
N ASP A 183 -26.21 16.99 -5.49
CA ASP A 183 -27.46 16.35 -5.05
C ASP A 183 -27.15 15.03 -4.33
N GLN A 184 -27.32 15.01 -3.00
CA GLN A 184 -27.02 13.84 -2.18
C GLN A 184 -27.82 12.59 -2.58
N HIS A 185 -29.07 12.76 -3.04
CA HIS A 185 -29.88 11.63 -3.47
C HIS A 185 -29.33 11.03 -4.76
N LYS A 186 -28.91 11.86 -5.72
CA LYS A 186 -28.26 11.37 -6.94
C LYS A 186 -26.93 10.68 -6.65
N VAL A 187 -26.11 11.25 -5.75
CA VAL A 187 -24.84 10.61 -5.34
C VAL A 187 -25.11 9.25 -4.70
N SER A 188 -26.13 9.14 -3.85
CA SER A 188 -26.56 7.87 -3.24
C SER A 188 -26.95 6.82 -4.29
N LEU A 189 -27.66 7.21 -5.35
CA LEU A 189 -27.97 6.29 -6.46
C LEU A 189 -26.71 5.83 -7.21
N LEU A 190 -25.71 6.68 -7.39
CA LEU A 190 -24.44 6.30 -8.01
C LEU A 190 -23.66 5.29 -7.16
N LYS A 191 -23.64 5.49 -5.84
CA LYS A 191 -23.06 4.55 -4.86
C LYS A 191 -23.71 3.16 -4.93
N GLN A 192 -25.00 3.11 -5.25
CA GLN A 192 -25.75 1.88 -5.48
C GLN A 192 -25.56 1.29 -6.90
N GLY A 193 -24.61 1.81 -7.69
CA GLY A 193 -24.33 1.33 -9.04
C GLY A 193 -25.26 1.88 -10.13
N ASN A 194 -26.20 2.78 -9.81
CA ASN A 194 -27.12 3.34 -10.79
C ASN A 194 -26.50 4.49 -11.59
N MET A 195 -25.79 4.15 -12.67
CA MET A 195 -25.09 5.10 -13.54
C MET A 195 -25.97 5.74 -14.63
N SER A 196 -27.30 5.54 -14.61
CA SER A 196 -28.21 6.02 -15.66
C SER A 196 -28.12 7.53 -15.91
N SER A 197 -27.96 8.31 -14.83
CA SER A 197 -27.83 9.77 -14.90
C SER A 197 -26.55 10.24 -15.59
N LEU A 198 -25.55 9.36 -15.75
CA LEU A 198 -24.23 9.63 -16.31
C LEU A 198 -24.03 8.97 -17.68
N SER A 199 -25.13 8.57 -18.35
CA SER A 199 -25.12 8.11 -19.73
C SER A 199 -24.35 9.07 -20.66
N GLY A 200 -23.55 8.50 -21.56
CA GLY A 200 -22.70 9.23 -22.51
C GLY A 200 -21.36 9.73 -21.93
N MET A 201 -20.97 9.27 -20.75
CA MET A 201 -19.69 9.61 -20.09
C MET A 201 -18.75 8.40 -19.92
N ASN A 202 -18.93 7.32 -20.69
CA ASN A 202 -18.16 6.07 -20.55
C ASN A 202 -16.64 6.29 -20.57
N LYS A 203 -16.12 7.17 -21.44
CA LYS A 203 -14.68 7.47 -21.53
C LYS A 203 -14.12 8.14 -20.27
N LEU A 204 -14.90 8.98 -19.59
CA LEU A 204 -14.52 9.54 -18.30
C LEU A 204 -14.38 8.42 -17.26
N PHE A 205 -15.37 7.54 -17.19
CA PHE A 205 -15.35 6.44 -16.25
C PHE A 205 -14.24 5.42 -16.52
N GLU A 206 -13.98 5.11 -17.79
CA GLU A 206 -12.85 4.26 -18.20
C GLU A 206 -11.53 4.87 -17.74
N ALA A 207 -11.33 6.17 -17.96
CA ALA A 207 -10.13 6.87 -17.49
C ALA A 207 -10.01 6.82 -15.96
N LEU A 208 -11.11 7.12 -15.24
CA LEU A 208 -11.11 7.11 -13.79
C LEU A 208 -10.98 5.70 -13.20
N ALA A 209 -11.50 4.67 -13.84
CA ALA A 209 -11.36 3.29 -13.39
C ALA A 209 -9.93 2.80 -13.54
N ASN A 210 -9.28 3.09 -14.68
CA ASN A 210 -7.86 2.80 -14.86
C ASN A 210 -6.98 3.57 -13.86
N GLN A 211 -7.31 4.84 -13.60
CA GLN A 211 -6.65 5.63 -12.56
C GLN A 211 -6.86 5.01 -11.17
N ALA A 212 -8.09 4.60 -10.84
CA ALA A 212 -8.43 3.95 -9.57
C ALA A 212 -7.58 2.69 -9.36
N VAL A 213 -7.51 1.82 -10.37
CA VAL A 213 -6.68 0.61 -10.31
C VAL A 213 -5.22 0.98 -10.08
N SER A 214 -4.66 1.88 -10.87
CA SER A 214 -3.25 2.30 -10.73
C SER A 214 -2.93 2.91 -9.35
N GLU A 215 -3.86 3.63 -8.74
CA GLU A 215 -3.64 4.29 -7.45
C GLU A 215 -3.90 3.38 -6.24
N MET A 216 -4.82 2.41 -6.37
CA MET A 216 -5.24 1.56 -5.26
C MET A 216 -4.49 0.22 -5.18
N SER A 217 -3.89 -0.26 -6.26
CA SER A 217 -3.15 -1.54 -6.26
C SER A 217 -2.03 -1.54 -5.22
N ALA A 218 -1.92 -2.64 -4.48
CA ALA A 218 -0.88 -2.83 -3.49
C ALA A 218 0.37 -3.44 -4.15
N SER A 219 1.52 -2.82 -3.90
CA SER A 219 2.82 -3.30 -4.38
C SER A 219 3.45 -4.27 -3.37
N VAL A 220 3.07 -5.55 -3.46
CA VAL A 220 3.54 -6.63 -2.58
C VAL A 220 4.65 -7.43 -3.26
N ASP A 221 5.65 -7.87 -2.49
CA ASP A 221 6.64 -8.88 -2.94
C ASP A 221 5.97 -10.26 -3.09
N GLU A 222 5.64 -10.63 -4.34
CA GLU A 222 5.01 -11.91 -4.70
C GLU A 222 5.83 -13.13 -4.24
N PRO A 223 7.15 -13.23 -4.51
CA PRO A 223 8.00 -14.28 -3.97
C PRO A 223 7.89 -14.48 -2.47
N VAL A 224 7.77 -13.41 -1.68
CA VAL A 224 7.63 -13.50 -0.22
C VAL A 224 6.30 -14.15 0.14
N THR A 225 5.22 -13.67 -0.44
CA THR A 225 3.86 -14.11 -0.11
C THR A 225 3.62 -15.56 -0.53
N ALA A 226 4.18 -15.97 -1.67
CA ALA A 226 4.07 -17.33 -2.18
C ALA A 226 4.90 -18.37 -1.38
N ASP A 227 5.93 -17.95 -0.64
CA ASP A 227 6.83 -18.84 0.08
C ASP A 227 6.24 -19.31 1.42
N ILE A 228 5.76 -20.57 1.45
CA ILE A 228 5.20 -21.21 2.64
C ILE A 228 6.24 -21.56 3.73
N LYS A 229 7.52 -21.23 3.52
CA LYS A 229 8.65 -21.56 4.41
C LYS A 229 9.47 -20.33 4.79
N ARG A 230 8.98 -19.13 4.49
CA ARG A 230 9.68 -17.87 4.70
C ARG A 230 10.10 -17.67 6.17
N LEU A 231 11.29 -17.11 6.35
CA LEU A 231 11.74 -16.55 7.62
C LEU A 231 11.34 -15.08 7.69
N ILE A 232 10.81 -14.68 8.84
CA ILE A 232 10.34 -13.34 9.13
C ILE A 232 11.16 -12.75 10.27
N ARG A 233 11.32 -11.44 10.27
CA ARG A 233 11.99 -10.75 11.37
C ARG A 233 11.12 -10.85 12.62
N LEU A 234 11.75 -11.11 13.76
CA LEU A 234 11.07 -11.25 15.04
C LEU A 234 10.73 -9.84 15.59
N PRO A 235 9.46 -9.53 15.89
CA PRO A 235 9.11 -8.31 16.59
C PRO A 235 9.90 -8.14 17.89
N GLY A 236 10.39 -6.93 18.15
CA GLY A 236 11.24 -6.58 19.29
C GLY A 236 12.74 -6.78 19.06
N SER A 237 13.15 -7.48 17.98
CA SER A 237 14.56 -7.58 17.60
C SER A 237 15.11 -6.30 16.98
N LEU A 238 16.44 -6.24 16.77
CA LEU A 238 17.09 -5.14 16.05
C LEU A 238 17.41 -5.54 14.60
N HIS A 239 17.13 -4.63 13.67
CA HIS A 239 17.45 -4.80 12.27
C HIS A 239 18.94 -4.51 12.01
N GLY A 240 19.71 -5.52 11.59
CA GLY A 240 21.16 -5.40 11.44
C GLY A 240 21.65 -4.36 10.42
N GLY A 241 20.81 -3.92 9.48
CA GLY A 241 21.16 -2.90 8.48
C GLY A 241 20.81 -1.46 8.88
N SER A 242 20.23 -1.24 10.05
CA SER A 242 19.82 0.10 10.53
C SER A 242 20.03 0.30 12.04
N GLY A 243 20.08 -0.77 12.83
CA GLY A 243 20.04 -0.71 14.29
C GLY A 243 18.66 -0.37 14.87
N MET A 244 17.63 -0.18 14.03
CA MET A 244 16.28 0.13 14.49
C MET A 244 15.54 -1.13 14.95
N ARG A 245 14.58 -0.94 15.86
CA ARG A 245 13.71 -2.00 16.36
C ARG A 245 12.72 -2.46 15.29
N VAL A 246 12.47 -3.76 15.25
CA VAL A 246 11.32 -4.35 14.54
C VAL A 246 10.09 -4.15 15.41
N VAL A 247 9.12 -3.33 14.97
CA VAL A 247 8.00 -2.88 15.82
C VAL A 247 6.69 -3.52 15.36
N ALA A 248 6.00 -4.21 16.27
CA ALA A 248 4.62 -4.65 16.02
C ALA A 248 3.66 -3.48 16.25
N LEU A 249 2.67 -3.33 15.37
CA LEU A 249 1.76 -2.19 15.31
C LEU A 249 0.32 -2.69 15.15
N SER A 250 -0.62 -2.02 15.81
CA SER A 250 -2.03 -1.97 15.41
C SER A 250 -2.22 -1.05 14.20
N ILE A 251 -3.42 -1.06 13.59
CA ILE A 251 -3.73 -0.12 12.51
C ILE A 251 -3.65 1.34 12.98
N SER A 252 -4.16 1.63 14.18
CA SER A 252 -4.14 2.98 14.75
C SER A 252 -2.71 3.49 15.02
N GLU A 253 -1.81 2.58 15.41
CA GLU A 253 -0.39 2.89 15.57
C GLU A 253 0.27 3.08 14.20
N LEU A 254 -0.01 2.24 13.19
CA LEU A 254 0.54 2.39 11.85
C LEU A 254 0.26 3.78 11.24
N GLU A 255 -0.93 4.34 11.45
CA GLU A 255 -1.31 5.66 10.92
C GLU A 255 -0.41 6.79 11.46
N THR A 256 0.01 6.67 12.72
CA THR A 256 0.76 7.72 13.43
C THR A 256 2.25 7.40 13.61
N PHE A 257 2.67 6.19 13.27
CA PHE A 257 4.04 5.72 13.42
C PHE A 257 5.03 6.52 12.56
N ASP A 258 6.11 6.95 13.19
CA ASP A 258 7.29 7.53 12.54
C ASP A 258 8.51 6.64 12.84
N PRO A 259 8.97 5.82 11.88
CA PRO A 259 10.10 4.92 12.11
C PRO A 259 11.39 5.62 12.53
N LEU A 260 11.63 6.86 12.06
CA LEU A 260 12.85 7.63 12.36
C LEU A 260 12.83 8.24 13.77
N ASN A 261 11.71 8.07 14.48
CA ASN A 261 11.54 8.45 15.88
C ASN A 261 11.24 7.24 16.77
N ASP A 262 10.22 6.45 16.42
CA ASP A 262 9.63 5.43 17.27
C ASP A 262 10.39 4.09 17.22
N ALA A 263 11.05 3.78 16.10
CA ALA A 263 11.86 2.56 15.97
C ALA A 263 13.29 2.73 16.50
N VAL A 264 13.68 3.95 16.90
CA VAL A 264 15.03 4.29 17.37
C VAL A 264 15.14 4.00 18.86
N VAL A 265 16.06 3.10 19.23
CA VAL A 265 16.19 2.57 20.60
C VAL A 265 17.40 3.06 21.38
N PHE A 266 18.43 3.52 20.68
CA PHE A 266 19.67 4.02 21.29
C PHE A 266 19.49 5.47 21.74
N ASN A 267 20.28 5.87 22.73
CA ASN A 267 20.15 7.18 23.36
C ASN A 267 20.91 8.26 22.56
N ASP A 268 20.95 9.48 23.09
CA ASP A 268 21.64 10.62 22.51
C ASP A 268 23.05 10.84 23.07
N GLU A 269 23.63 9.86 23.76
CA GLU A 269 25.01 9.93 24.25
C GLU A 269 25.97 10.10 23.07
N SER A 270 26.96 10.98 23.26
CA SER A 270 27.95 11.27 22.22
C SER A 270 28.92 10.10 22.06
N VAL A 271 29.06 9.62 20.83
CA VAL A 271 29.98 8.54 20.46
C VAL A 271 30.98 9.03 19.41
N GLN A 272 32.23 8.61 19.56
CA GLN A 272 33.28 8.88 18.57
C GLN A 272 33.26 7.87 17.43
N LEU A 273 33.24 8.39 16.20
CA LEU A 273 33.13 7.62 14.97
C LEU A 273 34.17 8.03 13.95
N LYS A 274 34.71 7.03 13.26
CA LYS A 274 35.53 7.22 12.06
C LYS A 274 34.68 7.03 10.82
N VAL A 275 34.53 8.07 10.01
CA VAL A 275 33.73 8.04 8.78
C VAL A 275 34.53 7.43 7.64
N ILE A 276 33.96 6.45 6.95
CA ILE A 276 34.61 5.68 5.88
C ILE A 276 34.16 6.17 4.50
N LYS A 277 32.89 6.56 4.36
CA LYS A 277 32.34 7.10 3.12
C LYS A 277 31.30 8.20 3.42
N PRO A 278 31.08 9.14 2.49
CA PRO A 278 30.06 10.17 2.66
C PRO A 278 28.69 9.55 2.90
N PHE A 279 27.93 10.10 3.84
CA PHE A 279 26.57 9.62 4.13
C PHE A 279 25.71 10.74 4.71
N SER A 280 24.42 10.72 4.38
CA SER A 280 23.41 11.60 4.98
C SER A 280 22.23 10.79 5.52
N VAL A 281 21.76 11.13 6.71
CA VAL A 281 20.57 10.54 7.32
C VAL A 281 19.83 11.55 8.18
N GLN A 282 18.50 11.48 8.14
CA GLN A 282 17.63 12.19 9.08
C GLN A 282 17.12 11.21 10.13
N MET A 283 17.20 11.60 11.42
CA MET A 283 16.75 10.76 12.52
C MET A 283 16.50 11.61 13.78
N LYS A 284 15.47 11.29 14.56
CA LYS A 284 15.10 12.07 15.76
C LYS A 284 14.94 13.58 15.49
N GLY A 285 14.45 13.95 14.30
CA GLY A 285 14.30 15.35 13.88
C GLY A 285 15.60 16.10 13.55
N ASN A 286 16.75 15.41 13.54
CA ASN A 286 18.05 15.98 13.20
C ASN A 286 18.52 15.46 11.83
N GLU A 287 19.30 16.27 11.12
CA GLU A 287 19.99 15.89 9.89
C GLU A 287 21.49 15.72 10.15
N PHE A 288 22.02 14.55 9.81
CA PHE A 288 23.43 14.20 9.96
C PHE A 288 24.04 14.01 8.59
N VAL A 289 24.98 14.89 8.22
CA VAL A 289 25.78 14.78 7.01
C VAL A 289 27.23 14.55 7.44
N VAL A 290 27.80 13.42 7.02
CA VAL A 290 29.15 13.01 7.41
C VAL A 290 30.02 12.79 6.19
N GLU A 291 31.28 13.19 6.29
CA GLU A 291 32.30 13.07 5.24
C GLU A 291 33.54 12.36 5.79
N PRO A 292 34.25 11.54 4.98
CA PRO A 292 35.50 10.91 5.41
C PRO A 292 36.57 11.93 5.79
N GLY A 293 37.35 11.62 6.83
CA GLY A 293 38.47 12.45 7.27
C GLY A 293 39.41 11.72 8.21
N ASP A 294 40.57 12.34 8.48
CA ASP A 294 41.62 11.76 9.34
C ASP A 294 41.25 11.77 10.83
N ASN A 295 40.29 12.62 11.22
CA ASN A 295 39.82 12.76 12.59
C ASN A 295 38.48 12.04 12.78
N THR A 296 38.21 11.65 14.02
CA THR A 296 36.91 11.17 14.41
C THR A 296 35.91 12.31 14.58
N ILE A 297 34.64 12.01 14.36
CA ILE A 297 33.52 12.89 14.65
C ILE A 297 32.79 12.44 15.92
N GLU A 298 32.12 13.37 16.58
CA GLU A 298 31.20 13.09 17.69
C GLU A 298 29.76 13.22 17.20
N ILE A 299 28.95 12.20 17.47
CA ILE A 299 27.56 12.12 17.01
C ILE A 299 26.75 11.30 18.02
N PRO A 300 25.43 11.56 18.19
CA PRO A 300 24.57 10.76 19.05
C PRO A 300 24.59 9.26 18.73
N GLU A 301 24.53 8.41 19.77
CA GLU A 301 24.61 6.94 19.65
C GLU A 301 23.62 6.35 18.63
N TYR A 302 22.38 6.84 18.60
CA TYR A 302 21.40 6.36 17.60
C TYR A 302 21.84 6.56 16.15
N ALA A 303 22.41 7.72 15.83
CA ALA A 303 22.90 8.03 14.49
C ALA A 303 24.21 7.29 14.23
N ALA A 304 25.05 7.14 15.27
CA ALA A 304 26.27 6.38 15.22
C ALA A 304 26.04 4.92 14.78
N ILE A 305 25.14 4.22 15.47
CA ILE A 305 24.79 2.83 15.18
C ILE A 305 24.25 2.69 13.76
N TYR A 306 23.35 3.59 13.35
CA TYR A 306 22.79 3.55 12.00
C TYR A 306 23.88 3.69 10.93
N LEU A 307 24.79 4.67 11.06
CA LEU A 307 25.90 4.87 10.13
C LEU A 307 26.80 3.63 10.06
N MET A 308 27.12 2.99 11.20
CA MET A 308 27.88 1.75 11.23
C MET A 308 27.15 0.59 10.55
N CYS A 309 25.85 0.43 10.80
CA CYS A 309 25.02 -0.58 10.15
C CYS A 309 24.92 -0.39 8.62
N ARG A 310 25.05 0.85 8.12
CA ARG A 310 25.13 1.16 6.68
C ARG A 310 26.55 1.01 6.10
N GLY A 311 27.51 0.61 6.93
CA GLY A 311 28.94 0.55 6.59
C GLY A 311 29.47 1.91 6.15
N ALA A 312 28.94 3.00 6.71
CA ALA A 312 29.38 4.37 6.45
C ALA A 312 30.49 4.81 7.41
N ALA A 313 30.58 4.17 8.56
CA ALA A 313 31.52 4.52 9.61
C ALA A 313 31.84 3.30 10.49
N GLU A 314 32.88 3.40 11.31
CA GLU A 314 33.32 2.38 12.27
C GLU A 314 33.50 2.98 13.67
N TYR A 315 33.22 2.19 14.69
CA TYR A 315 33.43 2.58 16.09
C TYR A 315 34.91 2.79 16.36
N GLY A 316 35.26 3.92 16.99
CA GLY A 316 36.56 4.06 17.61
C GLY A 316 37.20 5.44 17.47
N SER A 317 38.21 5.63 18.32
CA SER A 317 39.16 6.74 18.32
C SER A 317 40.47 6.29 17.64
N LYS A 318 40.77 6.86 16.47
CA LYS A 318 41.99 6.67 15.64
C LYS A 318 42.39 5.24 15.24
#